data_AF-A0A9X4P9U1-F1
#
_entry.id   AF-A0A9X4P9U1-F1
#
_cell.length_a   1.000
_cell.length_b   1.000
_cell.length_c   1.000
_cell.angle_alpha   90.00
_cell.angle_beta   90.00
_cell.angle_gamma   90.00
#
_symmetry.space_group_name_H-M   'P 1'
#
loop_
_entity.id
_entity.type
_entity.pdbx_description
1 polymer ?
#
loop_
_entity_poly.entity_id
_entity_poly.type
_entity_poly.pdbx_seq_one_letter_code
_entity_poly.pdbx_strand_id
1 'polypeptide(L)'
;MLSLTENGFSDILKRPSRVNTQSREELRKIEMMNFTDGIRFISYHTHLLKTPIIFENNKLTIGYNAENMRIFLSRDYRNAEML
;
A
#
# COMPACT_ATOMS: atom_id res chain seq x y z
N MET A 1 5.66 4.83 -7.42
CA MET A 1 4.71 4.25 -6.45
C MET A 1 4.21 5.28 -5.45
N LEU A 2 5.04 5.83 -4.56
CA LEU A 2 4.59 6.84 -3.60
C LEU A 2 4.04 8.12 -4.24
N SER A 3 4.52 8.47 -5.44
CA SER A 3 3.92 9.54 -6.25
C SER A 3 2.47 9.28 -6.68
N LEU A 4 1.98 8.04 -6.54
CA LEU A 4 0.62 7.62 -6.88
C LEU A 4 -0.29 7.48 -5.64
N THR A 5 0.23 7.72 -4.43
CA THR A 5 -0.55 7.70 -3.18
C THR A 5 -1.14 9.08 -2.88
N GLU A 6 -2.28 9.13 -2.20
CA GLU A 6 -2.89 10.39 -1.75
C GLU A 6 -2.27 10.86 -0.43
N ASN A 7 -2.00 9.93 0.49
CA ASN A 7 -1.53 10.22 1.86
C ASN A 7 -0.11 9.69 2.14
N GLY A 8 0.68 9.39 1.10
CA GLY A 8 2.05 8.93 1.26
C GLY A 8 2.16 7.60 2.00
N PHE A 9 2.98 7.58 3.06
CA PHE A 9 3.24 6.37 3.85
C PHE A 9 2.00 5.76 4.50
N SER A 10 1.00 6.57 4.88
CA SER A 10 -0.23 6.08 5.51
C SER A 10 -1.00 5.11 4.60
N ASP A 11 -0.95 5.34 3.28
CA ASP A 11 -1.63 4.50 2.31
C ASP A 11 -0.94 3.15 2.17
N ILE A 12 0.40 3.10 2.21
CA ILE A 12 1.17 1.88 1.94
C ILE A 12 1.53 1.06 3.19
N LEU A 13 1.55 1.66 4.38
CA LEU A 13 1.91 0.98 5.63
C LEU A 13 0.72 0.28 6.28
N LYS A 14 0.98 -0.87 6.93
CA LYS A 14 -0.02 -1.61 7.71
C LYS A 14 -0.57 -0.74 8.86
N ARG A 15 -1.82 -1.00 9.25
CA ARG A 15 -2.46 -0.29 10.37
C ARG A 15 -1.80 -0.73 11.70
N PRO A 16 -1.39 0.20 12.58
CA PRO A 16 -0.80 -0.14 13.89
C PRO A 16 -1.66 -1.06 14.76
N SER A 17 -2.98 -1.01 14.61
CA SER A 17 -3.95 -1.86 15.32
C SER A 17 -4.04 -3.30 14.80
N ARG A 18 -3.44 -3.61 13.64
CA ARG A 18 -3.49 -4.93 12.99
C ARG A 18 -2.11 -5.59 12.86
N VAL A 19 -1.14 -5.13 13.63
CA VAL A 19 0.23 -5.68 13.65
C VAL A 19 0.65 -6.03 15.08
N ASN A 20 1.68 -6.85 15.20
CA ASN A 20 2.28 -7.20 16.49
C ASN A 20 2.97 -5.98 17.14
N THR A 21 3.38 -6.13 18.40
CA THR A 21 3.99 -5.05 19.20
C THR A 21 5.27 -4.51 18.55
N GLN A 22 6.15 -5.39 18.07
CA GLN A 22 7.40 -4.99 17.42
C GLN A 22 7.14 -4.11 16.19
N SER A 23 6.28 -4.55 15.28
CA SER A 23 5.94 -3.77 14.08
C SER A 23 5.21 -2.47 14.41
N ARG A 24 4.43 -2.44 15.51
CA ARG A 24 3.81 -1.19 15.99
C ARG A 24 4.87 -0.17 16.42
N GLU A 25 5.94 -0.60 17.07
CA GLU A 25 7.05 0.27 17.45
C GLU A 25 7.85 0.75 16.24
N GLU A 26 8.11 -0.14 15.27
CA GLU A 26 8.75 0.24 14.00
C GLU A 26 7.92 1.28 13.24
N LEU A 27 6.59 1.13 13.19
CA LEU A 27 5.70 2.13 12.57
C LEU A 27 5.78 3.50 13.26
N ARG A 28 5.81 3.53 14.60
CA ARG A 28 5.98 4.79 15.35
C ARG A 28 7.32 5.47 15.08
N LYS A 29 8.39 4.68 14.86
CA LYS A 29 9.70 5.24 14.49
C LYS A 29 9.66 5.97 13.15
N ILE A 30 8.91 5.45 12.17
CA ILE A 30 8.76 6.09 10.85
C ILE A 30 8.10 7.47 10.97
N GLU A 31 7.13 7.65 11.87
CA GLU A 31 6.46 8.94 12.11
C GLU A 31 7.42 10.04 12.61
N MET A 32 8.55 9.65 13.21
CA MET A 32 9.58 10.56 13.70
C MET A 32 10.72 10.81 12.70
N MET A 33 10.73 10.09 11.57
CA MET A 33 11.77 10.21 10.55
C MET A 33 11.43 11.31 9.54
N ASN A 34 12.46 11.91 8.96
CA ASN A 34 12.27 12.67 7.72
C ASN A 34 11.90 11.70 6.57
N PHE A 35 11.38 12.27 5.48
CA PHE A 35 10.92 11.47 4.35
C PHE A 35 11.98 10.52 3.81
N THR A 36 13.20 10.99 3.57
CA THR A 36 14.29 10.19 2.99
C THR A 36 14.68 9.02 3.88
N ASP A 37 14.78 9.25 5.18
CA ASP A 37 15.11 8.19 6.13
C ASP A 37 13.95 7.21 6.31
N GLY A 38 12.70 7.69 6.26
CA GLY A 38 11.52 6.84 6.22
C GLY A 38 11.51 5.91 4.99
N ILE A 39 11.88 6.41 3.81
CA ILE A 39 12.04 5.58 2.60
C ILE A 39 13.07 4.48 2.84
N ARG A 40 14.27 4.86 3.30
CA ARG A 40 15.35 3.90 3.57
C ARG A 40 14.93 2.86 4.59
N PHE A 41 14.29 3.28 5.67
CA PHE A 41 13.81 2.40 6.72
C PHE A 41 12.80 1.39 6.18
N ILE A 42 11.79 1.84 5.43
CA ILE A 42 10.79 0.94 4.82
C ILE A 42 11.45 -0.04 3.84
N SER A 43 12.47 0.37 3.09
CA SER A 43 13.22 -0.52 2.19
C SER A 43 13.91 -1.69 2.91
N TYR A 44 14.32 -1.51 4.17
CA TYR A 44 14.86 -2.59 5.01
C TYR A 44 13.79 -3.34 5.82
N HIS A 45 12.63 -2.72 6.07
CA HIS A 45 11.54 -3.26 6.88
C HIS A 45 10.25 -3.46 6.06
N THR A 46 10.35 -4.20 4.94
CA THR A 46 9.24 -4.36 3.98
C THR A 46 8.02 -5.09 4.56
N HIS A 47 8.17 -5.84 5.66
CA HIS A 47 7.05 -6.48 6.37
C HIS A 47 6.04 -5.48 6.94
N LEU A 48 6.39 -4.19 7.01
CA LEU A 48 5.50 -3.11 7.42
C LEU A 48 4.54 -2.66 6.30
N LEU A 49 4.79 -3.05 5.04
CA LEU A 49 3.95 -2.71 3.90
C LEU A 49 2.67 -3.54 3.86
N LYS A 50 1.55 -2.92 3.49
CA LYS A 50 0.35 -3.66 3.09
C LYS A 50 0.65 -4.48 1.83
N THR A 51 0.05 -5.66 1.71
CA THR A 51 0.25 -6.56 0.56
C THR A 51 -1.09 -7.11 0.06
N PRO A 52 -1.29 -7.29 -1.26
CA PRO A 52 -0.37 -6.91 -2.35
C PRO A 52 -0.31 -5.39 -2.57
N ILE A 53 0.74 -4.90 -3.23
CA ILE A 53 0.78 -3.55 -3.81
C ILE A 53 0.90 -3.72 -5.32
N ILE A 54 -0.09 -3.23 -6.06
CA ILE A 54 -0.17 -3.35 -7.51
C ILE A 54 -0.23 -1.94 -8.09
N PHE A 55 0.62 -1.63 -9.05
CA PHE A 55 0.60 -0.33 -9.72
C PHE A 55 0.94 -0.47 -11.20
N GLU A 56 0.28 0.35 -12.02
CA GLU A 56 0.50 0.43 -13.46
C GLU A 56 0.10 1.82 -13.95
N ASN A 57 0.95 2.50 -14.72
CA ASN A 57 0.71 3.87 -15.18
C ASN A 57 0.33 4.79 -14.01
N ASN A 58 -0.90 5.32 -14.01
CA ASN A 58 -1.44 6.19 -12.97
C ASN A 58 -2.36 5.45 -11.98
N LYS A 59 -2.35 4.11 -11.99
CA LYS A 59 -3.19 3.27 -11.11
C LYS A 59 -2.35 2.69 -9.98
N LEU A 60 -2.92 2.67 -8.79
CA LEU A 60 -2.35 2.06 -7.60
C LEU A 60 -3.46 1.32 -6.84
N THR A 61 -3.18 0.12 -6.34
CA THR A 61 -4.01 -0.59 -5.38
C THR A 61 -3.14 -1.18 -4.30
N ILE A 62 -3.62 -1.10 -3.06
CA ILE A 62 -2.90 -1.49 -1.87
C ILE A 62 -3.81 -2.39 -1.03
N GLY A 63 -3.31 -3.57 -0.70
CA GLY A 63 -4.09 -4.63 -0.07
C GLY A 63 -5.04 -5.31 -1.05
N TYR A 64 -5.72 -6.34 -0.56
CA TYR A 64 -6.75 -7.04 -1.32
C TYR A 64 -8.12 -6.39 -1.07
N ASN A 65 -8.69 -5.82 -2.13
CA ASN A 65 -10.10 -5.46 -2.20
C ASN A 65 -10.57 -5.84 -3.62
N ALA A 66 -11.45 -6.85 -3.71
CA ALA A 66 -11.90 -7.40 -4.98
C ALA A 66 -12.54 -6.34 -5.89
N GLU A 67 -13.30 -5.40 -5.32
CA GLU A 67 -13.91 -4.31 -6.08
C GLU A 67 -12.85 -3.33 -6.61
N ASN A 68 -11.84 -2.99 -5.80
CA ASN A 68 -10.76 -2.11 -6.24
C ASN A 68 -9.86 -2.78 -7.28
N MET A 69 -9.72 -4.11 -7.28
CA MET A 69 -8.92 -4.82 -8.27
C MET A 69 -9.50 -4.73 -9.69
N ARG A 70 -10.80 -4.45 -9.85
CA ARG A 70 -11.45 -4.28 -11.17
C ARG A 70 -10.84 -3.15 -12.02
N ILE A 71 -10.10 -2.21 -11.40
CA ILE A 71 -9.43 -1.11 -12.13
C ILE A 71 -8.32 -1.60 -13.06
N PHE A 72 -7.77 -2.80 -12.80
CA PHE A 72 -6.71 -3.40 -13.61
C PHE A 72 -7.25 -4.33 -14.72
N LEU A 73 -8.53 -4.69 -14.68
CA LEU A 73 -9.15 -5.49 -15.74
C LEU A 73 -9.44 -4.63 -16.99
N SER A 74 -9.44 -5.25 -18.17
CA SER A 74 -9.88 -4.58 -19.40
C SER A 74 -11.38 -4.27 -19.34
N ARG A 75 -11.86 -3.39 -20.23
CA ARG A 75 -13.30 -3.06 -20.29
C ARG A 75 -14.13 -4.30 -20.65
N ASP A 76 -13.64 -5.12 -21.57
CA ASP A 76 -14.34 -6.32 -22.04
C ASP A 76 -14.50 -7.35 -20.91
N TYR A 77 -13.45 -7.56 -20.11
CA TYR A 77 -13.51 -8.45 -18.94
C TYR A 77 -14.54 -7.98 -17.91
N ARG A 78 -14.63 -6.66 -17.64
CA ARG A 78 -15.63 -6.13 -16.71
C ARG A 78 -17.07 -6.33 -17.18
N ASN A 79 -17.32 -6.23 -18.48
CA ASN A 79 -18.65 -6.40 -19.05
C ASN A 79 -19.11 -7.86 -19.03
N ALA A 80 -18.20 -8.81 -19.22
CA ALA A 80 -18.52 -10.24 -19.25
C ALA A 80 -18.98 -10.81 -17.89
N GLU A 81 -18.53 -10.25 -16.77
CA GLU A 81 -18.97 -10.68 -15.42
C GLU A 81 -20.35 -10.14 -15.00
N MET A 82 -20.93 -9.19 -15.74
CA MET A 82 -22.23 -8.57 -15.44
C MET A 82 -23.41 -9.25 -16.16
N LEU A 83 -23.15 -10.30 -16.95
CA LEU A 83 -24.11 -11.15 -17.65
C LEU A 83 -24.26 -12.49 -16.92
#